data_AF-A0A955HJ09-F1
#
_entry.id   AF-A0A955HJ09-F1
#
_cell.length_a   1.000
_cell.length_b   1.000
_cell.length_c   1.000
_cell.angle_alpha   90.00
_cell.angle_beta   90.00
_cell.angle_gamma   90.00
#
_symmetry.space_group_name_H-M   'P 1'
#
loop_
_entity.id
_entity.type
_entity.pdbx_description
1 polymer ?
#
loop_
_entity_poly.entity_id
_entity_poly.type
_entity_poly.pdbx_seq_one_letter_code
_entity_poly.pdbx_strand_id
1 'polypeptide(L)'
;MRYKVIGDFIEFHSGLLELDDGQSKPRIHNLRKINDSTFEVMRKVQFKRGEIIGYDGELNKYMLGLLEVVEDVEEKPKTRAKTKEK
;
A
#
# COMPACT_ATOMS: atom_id res chain seq x y z
N MET A 1 4.45 -6.47 -8.39
CA MET A 1 4.96 -5.16 -8.86
C MET A 1 4.65 -4.10 -7.82
N ARG A 2 5.51 -3.10 -7.65
CA ARG A 2 5.27 -1.98 -6.73
C ARG A 2 4.81 -0.74 -7.48
N TYR A 3 3.88 -0.04 -6.86
CA TYR A 3 3.22 1.12 -7.43
C TYR A 3 3.19 2.25 -6.40
N LYS A 4 3.43 3.47 -6.86
CA LYS A 4 3.23 4.69 -6.06
C LYS A 4 1.90 5.30 -6.43
N VAL A 5 1.13 5.68 -5.41
CA VAL A 5 -0.12 6.41 -5.62
C VAL A 5 0.19 7.85 -6.03
N ILE A 6 -0.17 8.21 -7.26
CA ILE A 6 0.02 9.58 -7.81
C ILE A 6 -1.27 10.40 -7.77
N GLY A 7 -2.44 9.75 -7.80
CA GLY A 7 -3.73 10.40 -7.59
C GLY A 7 -3.98 10.77 -6.13
N ASP A 8 -5.05 11.52 -5.85
CA ASP A 8 -5.39 11.94 -4.48
C ASP A 8 -5.57 10.75 -3.54
N PHE A 9 -6.25 9.71 -4.02
CA PHE A 9 -6.38 8.43 -3.36
C PHE A 9 -6.69 7.31 -4.35
N ILE A 10 -6.47 6.07 -3.92
CA ILE A 10 -6.90 4.85 -4.61
C ILE A 10 -7.55 3.90 -3.62
N GLU A 11 -8.52 3.11 -4.09
CA GLU A 11 -9.23 2.13 -3.29
C GLU A 11 -9.02 0.72 -3.85
N PHE A 12 -8.76 -0.24 -2.96
CA PHE A 12 -8.70 -1.65 -3.28
C PHE A 12 -9.87 -2.35 -2.60
N HIS A 13 -10.67 -3.05 -3.39
CA HIS A 13 -11.83 -3.80 -2.91
C HIS A 13 -11.48 -5.27 -2.63
N SER A 14 -10.44 -5.79 -3.27
CA SER A 14 -9.96 -7.16 -3.17
C SER A 14 -8.52 -7.27 -3.69
N GLY A 15 -7.90 -8.43 -3.47
CA GLY A 15 -6.57 -8.79 -3.97
C GLY A 15 -5.49 -8.81 -2.89
N LEU A 16 -4.27 -9.13 -3.32
CA LEU A 16 -3.09 -9.22 -2.44
C LEU A 16 -2.29 -7.93 -2.53
N LEU A 17 -2.05 -7.33 -1.37
CA LEU A 17 -1.25 -6.12 -1.22
C LEU A 17 0.02 -6.42 -0.43
N GLU A 18 1.14 -5.94 -0.93
CA GLU A 18 2.38 -5.85 -0.17
C GLU A 18 2.47 -4.46 0.45
N LEU A 19 2.52 -4.39 1.78
CA LEU A 19 2.44 -3.15 2.55
C LEU A 19 3.50 -3.14 3.66
N ASP A 20 4.02 -1.96 3.95
CA ASP A 20 4.83 -1.76 5.15
C ASP A 20 3.96 -1.79 6.42
N ASP A 21 4.58 -2.11 7.55
CA ASP A 21 3.95 -2.09 8.88
C ASP A 21 3.23 -0.79 9.20
N GLY A 22 3.78 0.35 8.75
CA GLY A 22 3.17 1.66 8.95
C GLY A 22 1.85 1.84 8.19
N GLN A 23 1.70 1.16 7.05
CA GLN A 23 0.53 1.24 6.19
C GLN A 23 -0.50 0.16 6.52
N SER A 24 -0.07 -1.03 6.93
CA SER A 24 -0.95 -2.15 7.26
C SER A 24 -1.65 -1.95 8.60
N LYS A 25 -0.95 -1.48 9.65
CA LYS A 25 -1.51 -1.25 11.00
C LYS A 25 -2.83 -0.46 11.03
N PRO A 26 -2.94 0.73 10.41
CA PRO A 26 -4.20 1.48 10.43
C PRO A 26 -5.34 0.78 9.66
N ARG A 27 -5.02 -0.19 8.80
CA ARG A 27 -5.96 -0.88 7.90
C ARG A 27 -6.16 -2.35 8.26
N ILE A 28 -5.57 -2.83 9.37
CA ILE A 28 -5.54 -4.24 9.73
C ILE A 28 -6.92 -4.85 9.92
N HIS A 29 -7.92 -4.03 10.26
CA HIS A 29 -9.32 -4.46 10.38
C HIS A 29 -10.01 -4.76 9.04
N ASN A 30 -9.42 -4.30 7.93
CA ASN A 30 -9.88 -4.54 6.56
C ASN A 30 -8.96 -5.51 5.78
N LEU A 31 -7.87 -5.94 6.41
CA LEU A 31 -6.83 -6.76 5.82
C LEU A 31 -6.71 -8.07 6.59
N ARG A 32 -6.41 -9.15 5.88
CA ARG A 32 -6.00 -10.43 6.48
C ARG A 32 -4.51 -10.62 6.22
N LYS A 33 -3.71 -10.70 7.29
CA LYS A 33 -2.28 -10.97 7.16
C LYS A 33 -2.07 -12.37 6.57
N ILE A 34 -1.36 -12.47 5.45
CA ILE A 34 -0.99 -13.73 4.81
C ILE A 34 0.45 -14.10 5.19
N ASN A 35 1.36 -13.13 5.12
CA ASN A 35 2.74 -13.24 5.60
C ASN A 35 3.22 -11.88 6.16
N ASP A 36 4.51 -11.69 6.41
CA ASP A 36 5.03 -10.49 7.08
C ASP A 36 4.81 -9.18 6.33
N SER A 37 4.79 -9.19 4.98
CA SER A 37 4.57 -7.98 4.17
C SER A 37 3.32 -8.06 3.29
N THR A 38 2.74 -9.24 3.10
CA THR A 38 1.60 -9.51 2.23
C THR A 38 0.30 -9.65 3.03
N PHE A 39 -0.70 -8.90 2.59
CA PHE A 39 -2.03 -8.83 3.18
C PHE A 39 -3.09 -9.04 2.10
N GLU A 40 -4.09 -9.86 2.40
CA GLU A 40 -5.27 -10.03 1.58
C GLU A 40 -6.32 -8.97 1.95
N VAL A 41 -6.85 -8.28 0.95
CA VAL A 41 -7.89 -7.28 1.12
C VAL A 41 -9.23 -7.97 1.35
N MET A 42 -9.71 -7.94 2.60
CA MET A 42 -10.99 -8.52 3.00
C MET A 42 -12.15 -7.52 2.88
N ARG A 43 -11.83 -6.23 3.06
CA ARG A 43 -12.76 -5.09 2.92
C ARG A 43 -12.04 -3.97 2.21
N LYS A 44 -12.81 -3.04 1.61
CA LYS A 44 -12.30 -1.83 0.98
C LYS A 44 -11.21 -1.16 1.83
N VAL A 45 -10.04 -0.95 1.25
CA VAL A 45 -8.94 -0.16 1.82
C VAL A 45 -8.60 0.99 0.90
N GLN A 46 -8.19 2.12 1.48
CA GLN A 46 -7.84 3.33 0.74
C GLN A 46 -6.41 3.74 1.04
N PHE A 47 -5.68 4.12 -0.01
CA PHE A 47 -4.32 4.65 0.05
C PHE A 47 -4.30 6.07 -0.51
N LYS A 48 -3.49 6.93 0.09
CA LYS A 48 -3.37 8.35 -0.28
C LYS A 48 -2.19 8.55 -1.23
N ARG A 49 -2.21 9.69 -1.91
CA ARG A 49 -1.08 10.17 -2.71
C ARG A 49 0.25 10.03 -1.98
N GLY A 50 1.24 9.45 -2.66
CA GLY A 50 2.60 9.25 -2.16
C GLY A 50 2.84 7.92 -1.45
N GLU A 51 1.80 7.15 -1.10
CA GLU A 51 1.97 5.80 -0.57
C GLU A 51 2.48 4.84 -1.66
N ILE A 52 3.38 3.94 -1.28
CA ILE A 52 3.87 2.85 -2.13
C ILE A 52 3.14 1.58 -1.72
N ILE A 53 2.65 0.82 -2.69
CA ILE A 53 1.93 -0.43 -2.48
C ILE A 53 2.44 -1.46 -3.48
N GLY A 54 2.75 -2.66 -3.00
CA GLY A 54 2.85 -3.81 -3.89
C GLY A 54 1.46 -4.33 -4.19
N TYR A 55 1.15 -4.61 -5.45
CA TYR A 55 -0.10 -5.25 -5.83
C TYR A 55 0.20 -6.41 -6.75
N ASP A 56 -0.31 -7.58 -6.39
CA ASP A 56 -0.24 -8.80 -7.17
C ASP A 56 -1.61 -9.10 -7.76
N GLY A 57 -1.95 -8.34 -8.81
CA GLY A 57 -3.23 -8.40 -9.49
C GLY A 57 -3.24 -7.52 -10.73
N GLU A 58 -4.29 -7.66 -11.53
CA GLU A 58 -4.47 -6.85 -12.73
C GLU A 58 -4.95 -5.44 -12.39
N LEU A 59 -4.21 -4.43 -12.86
CA LEU A 59 -4.64 -3.04 -12.74
C LEU A 59 -5.67 -2.72 -13.84
N ASN A 60 -6.84 -2.23 -13.42
CA ASN A 60 -7.82 -1.72 -14.37
C ASN A 60 -7.39 -0.34 -14.92
N LYS A 61 -8.03 0.11 -16.02
CA LYS A 61 -7.71 1.38 -16.68
C LYS A 61 -7.79 2.61 -15.76
N TYR A 62 -8.69 2.58 -14.78
CA TYR A 62 -8.83 3.67 -13.82
C TYR A 62 -7.62 3.73 -12.87
N MET A 63 -7.18 2.58 -12.37
CA MET A 63 -6.02 2.49 -11.47
C MET A 63 -4.72 2.89 -12.17
N LEU A 64 -4.57 2.58 -13.46
CA LEU A 64 -3.40 2.99 -14.26
C LEU A 64 -3.24 4.52 -14.35
N GLY A 65 -4.32 5.30 -14.20
CA GLY A 65 -4.23 6.77 -14.12
C GLY A 65 -3.88 7.32 -12.74
N LEU A 66 -3.94 6.47 -11.70
CA LEU A 66 -3.71 6.85 -10.30
C LEU A 66 -2.44 6.24 -9.71
N LEU A 67 -1.80 5.32 -10.44
CA LEU A 67 -0.61 4.58 -10.03
C LEU A 67 0.54 4.81 -11.00
N GLU A 68 1.72 5.01 -10.45
CA GLU A 68 2.98 5.03 -11.18
C GLU A 68 3.77 3.77 -10.82
N VAL A 69 4.29 3.06 -11.81
CA VAL A 69 5.14 1.88 -11.59
C VAL A 69 6.45 2.36 -10.97
N VAL A 70 6.82 1.78 -9.83
CA VAL A 70 8.12 2.01 -9.22
C VAL A 70 8.95 0.76 -9.44
N GLU A 71 9.94 0.84 -10.34
CA GLU A 71 10.97 -0.19 -10.43
C GLU A 71 11.77 -0.16 -9.12
N ASP A 72 11.90 -1.33 -8.49
CA ASP A 72 12.56 -1.50 -7.19
C ASP A 72 14.01 -1.00 -7.24
N VAL A 73 14.21 0.29 -6.92
CA VAL A 73 15.44 0.74 -6.29
C VAL A 73 15.30 0.29 -4.85
N GLU A 74 16.15 -0.63 -4.39
CA GLU A 74 16.22 -1.11 -3.01
C GLU A 74 16.33 0.05 -2.00
N GLU A 75 15.25 0.74 -1.68
CA GLU A 75 15.19 1.61 -0.52
C GLU A 75 14.71 0.78 0.66
N LYS A 76 15.70 0.19 1.33
CA LYS A 76 15.60 -0.24 2.74
C LYS A 76 14.68 0.72 3.48
N PRO A 77 13.67 0.23 4.23
CA PRO A 77 12.72 1.09 4.89
C PRO A 77 13.48 2.06 5.78
N LYS A 78 13.51 3.33 5.37
CA LYS A 78 14.07 4.42 6.17
C LYS A 78 13.13 4.56 7.36
N THR A 79 13.51 3.90 8.45
CA THR A 79 13.17 4.32 9.79
C THR A 79 13.29 5.83 9.87
N ARG A 80 12.17 6.53 10.01
CA ARG A 80 12.16 7.88 10.57
C ARG A 80 11.00 8.03 11.55
N ALA A 81 11.36 7.72 12.79
CA ALA A 81 10.75 8.24 13.99
C ALA A 81 10.70 9.79 13.97
N LYS A 82 9.69 10.36 14.64
CA LYS A 82 9.80 11.26 15.82
C LYS A 82 8.39 11.67 16.28
N THR A 83 7.93 11.32 17.49
CA THR A 83 8.19 11.87 18.85
C THR A 83 7.28 13.04 19.22
N LYS A 84 6.79 12.97 20.47
CA LYS A 84 6.35 14.02 21.43
C LYS A 84 4.84 14.12 21.65
N GLU A 85 4.30 14.30 22.85
CA GLU A 85 4.80 14.43 24.23
C GLU A 85 3.55 14.79 25.05
N LYS A 86 3.22 14.06 26.14
CA LYS A 86 3.00 14.59 27.50
C LYS A 86 2.63 13.48 28.47
#